data_AF-A0A7G2TL48-F1
#
_entry.id   AF-A0A7G2TL48-F1
#
_cell.length_a   1.000
_cell.length_b   1.000
_cell.length_c   1.000
_cell.angle_alpha   90.00
_cell.angle_beta   90.00
_cell.angle_gamma   90.00
#
_symmetry.space_group_name_H-M   'P 1'
#
loop_
_entity.id
_entity.type
_entity.pdbx_description
1 polymer ?
#
loop_
_entity_poly.entity_id
_entity_poly.type
_entity_poly.pdbx_seq_one_letter_code
_entity_poly.pdbx_strand_id
1 'polypeptide(L)'
;MPGYACARFGGEGACPEDTHAPLSVEGRALAALSGQLAHQRRIGPGGYVGLDMPACLALTEAQGIPTKIAALLLPHWETGLLEAAAKRREDEAE
;
A
#
# COMPACT_ATOMS: atom_id res chain seq x y z
N MET A 1 15.60 -9.85 14.44
CA MET A 1 15.77 -8.44 14.06
C MET A 1 14.50 -8.03 13.34
N PRO A 2 13.78 -7.00 13.81
CA PRO A 2 12.58 -6.52 13.14
C PRO A 2 12.90 -6.16 11.68
N GLY A 3 11.98 -6.49 10.78
CA GLY A 3 12.13 -6.33 9.34
C GLY A 3 12.43 -4.89 8.93
N TYR A 4 13.07 -4.73 7.77
CA TYR A 4 13.57 -3.45 7.23
C TYR A 4 12.48 -2.35 7.14
N ALA A 5 11.19 -2.72 7.20
CA ALA A 5 10.04 -1.82 7.15
C ALA A 5 9.60 -1.25 8.53
N CYS A 6 9.98 -1.87 9.64
CA CYS A 6 9.42 -1.57 10.97
C CYS A 6 9.75 -0.15 11.48
N ALA A 7 10.97 0.34 11.18
CA ALA A 7 11.41 1.66 11.62
C ALA A 7 10.61 2.82 10.97
N ARG A 8 10.00 2.59 9.80
CA ARG A 8 9.27 3.62 9.04
C ARG A 8 7.81 3.79 9.48
N PHE A 9 7.23 2.79 10.16
CA PHE A 9 5.79 2.73 10.46
C PHE A 9 5.45 2.71 11.97
N GLY A 10 6.41 2.97 12.85
CA GLY A 10 6.15 3.13 14.29
C GLY A 10 6.93 2.19 15.22
N GLY A 11 7.87 1.41 14.69
CA GLY A 11 8.73 0.53 15.47
C GLY A 11 8.28 -0.94 15.49
N GLU A 12 8.81 -1.69 16.45
CA GLU A 12 8.61 -3.13 16.58
C GLU A 12 7.11 -3.47 16.76
N GLY A 13 6.56 -4.34 15.89
CA GLY A 13 5.15 -4.76 15.89
C GLY A 13 4.19 -3.93 15.02
N ALA A 14 4.61 -2.78 14.51
CA ALA A 14 3.84 -1.96 13.54
C ALA A 14 4.25 -2.26 12.08
N CYS A 15 5.02 -3.33 11.86
CA CYS A 15 5.50 -3.71 10.55
C CYS A 15 4.30 -4.18 9.72
N PRO A 16 4.10 -3.68 8.49
CA PRO A 16 3.07 -4.20 7.58
C PRO A 16 3.18 -5.73 7.36
N GLU A 17 4.40 -6.25 7.56
CA GLU A 17 4.77 -7.66 7.55
C GLU A 17 4.08 -8.47 8.67
N ASP A 18 3.82 -7.86 9.83
CA ASP A 18 3.16 -8.50 10.97
C ASP A 18 1.64 -8.28 10.93
N THR A 19 1.18 -7.09 10.53
CA THR A 19 -0.25 -6.74 10.52
C THR A 19 -1.02 -7.34 9.35
N HIS A 20 -0.35 -7.53 8.20
CA HIS A 20 -0.96 -8.08 6.98
C HIS A 20 -0.35 -9.42 6.54
N ALA A 21 0.68 -9.91 7.25
CA ALA A 21 1.34 -11.21 7.03
C ALA A 21 1.59 -11.60 5.55
N PRO A 22 2.25 -10.76 4.71
CA PRO A 22 2.54 -11.14 3.34
C PRO A 22 3.53 -12.31 3.32
N LEU A 23 3.07 -13.46 2.82
CA LEU A 23 3.85 -14.70 2.80
C LEU A 23 5.00 -14.65 1.78
N SER A 24 4.85 -13.89 0.69
CA SER A 24 5.86 -13.74 -0.37
C SER A 24 6.85 -12.59 -0.11
N VAL A 25 8.06 -12.70 -0.67
CA VAL A 25 9.09 -11.65 -0.58
C VAL A 25 8.62 -10.37 -1.27
N GLU A 26 7.94 -10.52 -2.39
CA GLU A 26 7.44 -9.42 -3.21
C GLU A 26 6.26 -8.70 -2.54
N GLY A 27 5.40 -9.45 -1.82
CA GLY A 27 4.34 -8.87 -1.00
C GLY A 27 4.90 -8.01 0.13
N ARG A 28 5.97 -8.47 0.79
CA ARG A 28 6.66 -7.68 1.83
C ARG A 28 7.33 -6.43 1.24
N ALA A 29 8.00 -6.57 0.10
CA ALA A 29 8.63 -5.44 -0.58
C ALA A 29 7.60 -4.36 -0.95
N LEU A 30 6.43 -4.75 -1.45
CA LEU A 30 5.36 -3.81 -1.78
C LEU A 30 4.76 -3.14 -0.53
N ALA A 31 4.54 -3.91 0.54
CA ALA A 31 4.04 -3.38 1.81
C ALA A 31 5.02 -2.37 2.45
N ALA A 32 6.33 -2.58 2.31
CA ALA A 32 7.35 -1.63 2.75
C ALA A 32 7.30 -0.28 2.00
N LEU A 33 6.76 -0.26 0.77
CA LEU A 33 6.57 0.95 -0.04
C LEU A 33 5.21 1.64 0.18
N SER A 34 4.36 1.13 1.08
CA SER A 34 2.99 1.60 1.31
C SER A 34 2.87 3.13 1.48
N GLY A 35 3.79 3.76 2.20
CA GLY A 35 3.81 5.22 2.36
C GLY A 35 4.07 5.97 1.05
N GLN A 36 4.98 5.46 0.22
CA GLN A 36 5.29 6.03 -1.10
C GLN A 36 4.14 5.79 -2.09
N LEU A 37 3.50 4.61 -2.02
CA LEU A 37 2.30 4.30 -2.79
C LEU A 37 1.14 5.23 -2.40
N ALA A 38 0.99 5.56 -1.12
CA ALA A 38 -0.03 6.51 -0.67
C ALA A 38 0.17 7.92 -1.26
N HIS A 39 1.39 8.33 -1.60
CA HIS A 39 1.64 9.58 -2.31
C HIS A 39 1.20 9.56 -3.78
N GLN A 40 0.96 8.38 -4.35
CA GLN A 40 0.41 8.21 -5.70
C GLN A 40 -1.13 8.13 -5.70
N ARG A 41 -1.78 8.53 -4.59
CA ARG A 41 -3.24 8.53 -4.49
C ARG A 41 -3.87 9.55 -5.44
N ARG A 42 -4.99 9.16 -6.02
CA ARG A 42 -5.92 10.03 -6.73
C ARG A 42 -7.05 10.41 -5.79
N ILE A 43 -7.36 11.71 -5.74
CA ILE A 43 -8.40 12.29 -4.89
C ILE A 43 -9.45 12.94 -5.79
N GLY A 44 -10.73 12.64 -5.53
CA GLY A 44 -11.88 13.27 -6.16
C GLY A 44 -12.73 14.05 -5.15
N PRO A 45 -13.88 14.60 -5.57
CA PRO A 45 -14.77 15.38 -4.71
C PRO A 45 -15.24 14.64 -3.45
N GLY A 46 -15.39 13.32 -3.52
CA GLY A 46 -15.78 12.44 -2.40
C GLY A 46 -14.62 11.80 -1.64
N GLY A 47 -13.39 12.30 -1.82
CA GLY A 47 -12.19 11.79 -1.17
C GLY A 47 -11.38 10.82 -2.03
N TYR A 48 -10.80 9.80 -1.41
CA TYR A 48 -9.94 8.83 -2.09
C TYR A 48 -10.69 8.04 -3.17
N VAL A 49 -10.15 8.03 -4.40
CA VAL A 49 -10.75 7.36 -5.57
C VAL A 49 -9.85 6.28 -6.18
N GLY A 50 -8.65 6.07 -5.65
CA GLY A 50 -7.73 5.03 -6.11
C GLY A 50 -6.27 5.47 -6.14
N LEU A 51 -5.41 4.64 -6.71
CA LEU A 51 -4.01 4.91 -7.00
C LEU A 51 -3.82 5.29 -8.46
N ASP A 52 -2.82 6.12 -8.75
CA ASP A 52 -2.27 6.26 -10.08
C ASP A 52 -1.42 5.02 -10.39
N MET A 53 -2.02 4.04 -11.06
CA MET A 53 -1.39 2.76 -11.34
C MET A 53 -0.10 2.87 -12.17
N PRO A 54 -0.04 3.67 -13.25
CA PRO A 54 1.21 3.96 -13.94
C PRO A 54 2.31 4.51 -13.01
N ALA A 55 1.99 5.48 -12.14
CA ALA A 55 2.97 6.05 -11.21
C ALA A 55 3.44 5.03 -10.17
N CYS A 56 2.52 4.21 -9.65
CA CYS A 56 2.86 3.10 -8.75
C CYS A 56 3.78 2.07 -9.41
N LEU A 57 3.51 1.70 -10.67
CA LEU A 57 4.36 0.76 -11.41
C LEU A 57 5.77 1.32 -11.60
N ALA A 58 5.90 2.57 -12.05
CA ALA A 58 7.19 3.24 -12.20
C ALA A 58 7.95 3.34 -10.86
N LEU A 59 7.25 3.64 -9.77
CA LEU A 59 7.82 3.65 -8.42
C LEU A 59 8.34 2.26 -8.03
N THR A 60 7.54 1.20 -8.21
CA THR A 60 7.94 -0.17 -7.85
C THR A 60 9.11 -0.67 -8.68
N GLU A 61 9.15 -0.34 -9.98
CA GLU A 61 10.26 -0.67 -10.87
C GLU A 61 11.55 0.04 -10.43
N ALA A 62 11.48 1.33 -10.08
CA ALA A 62 12.61 2.10 -9.57
C ALA A 62 13.14 1.56 -8.22
N GLN A 63 12.32 0.85 -7.46
CA GLN A 63 12.69 0.18 -6.21
C GLN A 63 13.17 -1.27 -6.41
N GLY A 64 13.26 -1.72 -7.67
CA GLY A 64 13.74 -3.06 -8.02
C GLY A 64 12.70 -4.17 -7.84
N ILE A 65 11.42 -3.83 -7.64
CA ILE A 65 10.34 -4.82 -7.61
C ILE A 65 9.98 -5.19 -9.05
N PRO A 66 9.93 -6.49 -9.41
CA PRO A 66 9.57 -6.89 -10.77
C PRO A 66 8.20 -6.34 -11.18
N THR A 67 8.14 -5.59 -12.27
CA THR A 67 6.92 -4.92 -12.75
C THR A 67 5.76 -5.89 -12.95
N LYS A 68 6.02 -7.12 -13.40
CA LYS A 68 5.00 -8.17 -13.53
C LYS A 68 4.36 -8.55 -12.21
N ILE A 69 5.16 -8.60 -11.13
CA ILE A 69 4.64 -8.91 -9.80
C ILE A 69 3.92 -7.71 -9.21
N ALA A 70 4.46 -6.50 -9.37
CA ALA A 70 3.79 -5.27 -8.95
C ALA A 70 2.41 -5.12 -9.64
N ALA A 71 2.31 -5.40 -10.94
CA ALA A 71 1.06 -5.36 -11.68
C ALA A 71 0.00 -6.37 -11.16
N LEU A 72 0.44 -7.50 -10.57
CA LEU A 72 -0.47 -8.45 -9.94
C LEU A 72 -0.92 -8.00 -8.55
N LEU A 73 -0.02 -7.39 -7.76
CA LEU A 73 -0.28 -7.08 -6.35
C LEU A 73 -0.92 -5.69 -6.13
N LEU A 74 -0.57 -4.69 -6.94
CA LEU A 74 -1.07 -3.32 -6.81
C LEU A 74 -2.61 -3.22 -6.86
N PRO A 75 -3.34 -3.99 -7.69
CA PRO A 75 -4.80 -3.93 -7.69
C PRO A 75 -5.41 -4.37 -6.35
N HIS A 76 -4.86 -5.43 -5.72
CA HIS A 76 -5.31 -5.87 -4.40
C HIS A 76 -5.03 -4.82 -3.33
N TRP A 77 -3.89 -4.13 -3.44
CA TRP A 77 -3.55 -3.03 -2.55
C TRP A 77 -4.54 -1.85 -2.70
N GLU A 78 -4.85 -1.44 -3.93
CA GLU A 78 -5.83 -0.39 -4.22
C GLU A 78 -7.22 -0.73 -3.67
N THR A 79 -7.68 -1.98 -3.86
CA THR A 79 -8.97 -2.45 -3.31
C THR A 79 -9.03 -2.27 -1.78
N GLY A 80 -7.99 -2.67 -1.05
CA GLY A 80 -7.96 -2.50 0.41
C GLY A 80 -8.01 -1.03 0.83
N LEU A 81 -7.38 -0.13 0.08
CA LEU A 81 -7.46 1.32 0.34
C LEU A 81 -8.85 1.89 0.04
N LEU A 82 -9.51 1.40 -1.01
CA LEU A 82 -10.88 1.79 -1.34
C LEU A 82 -11.87 1.34 -0.27
N GLU A 83 -11.74 0.11 0.23
CA GLU A 83 -12.54 -0.43 1.34
C GLU A 83 -12.33 0.37 2.62
N ALA A 84 -11.08 0.68 2.99
CA ALA A 84 -10.77 1.50 4.15
C ALA A 84 -11.34 2.93 4.01
N ALA A 85 -11.27 3.51 2.81
CA ALA A 85 -11.85 4.82 2.53
C ALA A 85 -13.39 4.80 2.60
N ALA A 86 -14.04 3.72 2.16
CA ALA A 86 -15.48 3.54 2.28
C ALA A 86 -15.90 3.47 3.74
N LYS A 87 -15.25 2.62 4.54
CA LYS A 87 -15.52 2.49 5.97
C LYS A 87 -15.38 3.82 6.72
N ARG A 88 -14.32 4.59 6.44
CA ARG A 88 -14.15 5.92 7.04
C ARG A 88 -15.28 6.89 6.72
N ARG A 89 -15.86 6.83 5.53
CA ARG A 89 -17.02 7.68 5.17
C ARG A 89 -18.29 7.26 5.89
N GLU A 90 -18.46 5.96 6.14
CA GLU A 90 -19.57 5.44 6.95
C GLU A 90 -19.44 5.92 8.40
N ASP A 91 -18.23 5.80 8.99
CA ASP A 91 -17.94 6.25 10.35
C ASP A 91 -18.11 7.77 10.53
N GLU A 92 -17.82 8.59 9.50
CA GLU A 92 -17.99 10.05 9.53
C GLU A 92 -19.45 10.50 9.33
N ALA A 93 -20.34 9.61 8.89
CA ALA A 93 -21.75 9.90 8.65
C ALA A 93 -22.67 9.56 9.84
N GLU A 94 -22.14 8.86 10.85
CA GLU A 94 -22.81 8.54 12.13
C GLU A 94 -22.56 9.63 13.19
#